data_AF-A0A131YSQ3-F1
#
_entry.id   AF-A0A131YSQ3-F1
#
_cell.length_a   1.000
_cell.length_b   1.000
_cell.length_c   1.000
_cell.angle_alpha   90.00
_cell.angle_beta   90.00
_cell.angle_gamma   90.00
#
_symmetry.space_group_name_H-M   'P 1'
#
loop_
_entity.id
_entity.type
_entity.pdbx_description
1 polymer ?
#
loop_
_entity_poly.entity_id
_entity_poly.type
_entity_poly.pdbx_seq_one_letter_code
_entity_poly.pdbx_strand_id
1 'polypeptide(L)'
;MPPLPKNMHPEHNKGRRISRARVMLQNFGQNEEVVFVVDAARCRDYRCFAVAVIDHIHQCITSASINTIHTETAEQVAIALAIAHTDAQYILSDSQTAVRNFANGRLSPVAFRVLTTGKSPSDEQSASILWFPAQTPVDHTEVNLNEVAHNVARGLTFRAASAVDTTRKDALVDEWEWGGRLTKFNDITQHYKSHRREYPPPHAKLSRAQSVQRR
;
A
#
# COMPACT_ATOMS: atom_id res chain seq x y z
N MET A 1 -5.72 -15.28 1.45
CA MET A 1 -4.65 -14.34 1.04
C MET A 1 -3.36 -15.07 0.73
N PRO A 2 -2.66 -14.73 -0.37
CA PRO A 2 -1.34 -15.31 -0.66
C PRO A 2 -0.26 -14.78 0.29
N PRO A 3 0.84 -15.53 0.51
CA PRO A 3 1.92 -15.11 1.39
C PRO A 3 2.61 -13.84 0.85
N LEU A 4 2.91 -12.90 1.74
CA LEU A 4 3.62 -11.68 1.39
C LEU A 4 5.04 -11.99 0.86
N PRO A 5 5.48 -11.36 -0.23
CA PRO A 5 6.82 -11.58 -0.78
C PRO A 5 7.90 -11.12 0.21
N LYS A 6 8.99 -11.91 0.25
CA LYS A 6 10.20 -11.63 1.06
C LYS A 6 11.21 -10.84 0.23
N ASN A 7 12.07 -10.06 0.91
CA ASN A 7 13.15 -9.28 0.28
C ASN A 7 12.64 -8.29 -0.78
N MET A 8 11.74 -7.38 -0.38
CA MET A 8 11.12 -6.38 -1.25
C MET A 8 11.51 -4.93 -0.89
N HIS A 9 12.68 -4.74 -0.29
CA HIS A 9 13.19 -3.41 0.09
C HIS A 9 13.16 -2.43 -1.10
N PRO A 10 12.62 -1.20 -0.95
CA PRO A 10 12.48 -0.23 -2.04
C PRO A 10 13.79 0.02 -2.80
N GLU A 11 14.88 0.22 -2.08
CA GLU A 11 16.17 0.55 -2.69
C GLU A 11 16.97 -0.66 -3.18
N HIS A 12 17.07 -1.72 -2.36
CA HIS A 12 17.95 -2.84 -2.64
C HIS A 12 17.33 -3.90 -3.56
N ASN A 13 15.99 -3.97 -3.65
CA ASN A 13 15.28 -4.99 -4.41
C ASN A 13 14.44 -4.41 -5.55
N LYS A 14 14.86 -3.27 -6.13
CA LYS A 14 14.17 -2.59 -7.23
C LYS A 14 13.77 -3.53 -8.37
N GLY A 15 14.69 -4.36 -8.87
CA GLY A 15 14.40 -5.31 -9.94
C GLY A 15 13.32 -6.34 -9.59
N ARG A 16 13.25 -6.79 -8.33
CA ARG A 16 12.19 -7.69 -7.85
C ARG A 16 10.85 -6.96 -7.75
N ARG A 17 10.85 -5.71 -7.31
CA ARG A 17 9.66 -4.85 -7.26
C ARG A 17 9.11 -4.58 -8.66
N ILE A 18 9.95 -4.21 -9.62
CA ILE A 18 9.58 -4.01 -11.03
C ILE A 18 9.01 -5.28 -11.64
N SER A 19 9.70 -6.41 -11.49
CA SER A 19 9.23 -7.69 -12.04
C SER A 19 7.87 -8.09 -11.47
N ARG A 20 7.66 -7.90 -10.15
CA ARG A 20 6.37 -8.17 -9.51
C ARG A 20 5.28 -7.22 -9.97
N ALA A 21 5.55 -5.92 -10.06
CA ALA A 21 4.61 -4.92 -10.54
C ALA A 21 4.13 -5.27 -11.95
N ARG A 22 5.07 -5.59 -12.84
CA ARG A 22 4.78 -6.01 -14.22
C ARG A 22 3.89 -7.25 -14.27
N VAL A 23 4.22 -8.30 -13.51
CA VAL A 23 3.38 -9.51 -13.47
C VAL A 23 1.98 -9.21 -12.93
N MET A 24 1.85 -8.32 -11.94
CA MET A 24 0.54 -7.93 -11.41
C MET A 24 -0.27 -7.13 -12.43
N LEU A 25 0.34 -6.18 -13.13
CA LEU A 25 -0.35 -5.40 -14.18
C LEU A 25 -0.73 -6.27 -15.37
N GLN A 26 0.12 -7.22 -15.78
CA GLN A 26 -0.21 -8.18 -16.84
C GLN A 26 -1.37 -9.11 -16.46
N ASN A 27 -1.41 -9.59 -15.21
CA ASN A 27 -2.43 -10.53 -14.77
C ASN A 27 -3.76 -9.85 -14.42
N PHE A 28 -3.70 -8.62 -13.93
CA PHE A 28 -4.83 -7.96 -13.27
C PHE A 28 -5.19 -6.59 -13.85
N GLY A 29 -4.30 -5.94 -14.61
CA GLY A 29 -4.48 -4.55 -15.07
C GLY A 29 -5.56 -4.35 -16.14
N GLN A 30 -6.02 -5.42 -16.81
CA GLN A 30 -7.12 -5.35 -17.79
C GLN A 30 -8.38 -6.11 -17.36
N ASN A 31 -8.41 -6.63 -16.14
CA ASN A 31 -9.46 -7.56 -15.75
C ASN A 31 -10.61 -6.82 -15.05
N GLU A 32 -11.75 -6.72 -15.76
CA GLU A 32 -12.88 -5.84 -15.45
C GLU A 32 -13.58 -6.18 -14.12
N GLU A 33 -13.54 -7.45 -13.70
CA GLU A 33 -14.23 -7.93 -12.49
C GLU A 33 -13.34 -7.92 -11.22
N VAL A 34 -12.07 -7.53 -11.35
CA VAL A 34 -11.01 -8.17 -10.56
C VAL A 34 -10.19 -7.21 -9.71
N VAL A 35 -10.07 -5.91 -10.02
CA VAL A 35 -9.12 -5.05 -9.31
C VAL A 35 -9.72 -3.76 -8.84
N PHE A 36 -9.66 -3.55 -7.52
CA PHE A 36 -9.71 -2.21 -6.96
C PHE A 36 -8.39 -1.89 -6.28
N VAL A 37 -7.89 -0.68 -6.55
CA VAL A 37 -6.67 -0.19 -5.91
C VAL A 37 -7.03 0.83 -4.87
N VAL A 38 -6.45 0.66 -3.68
CA VAL A 38 -6.79 1.45 -2.50
C VAL A 38 -5.58 2.22 -2.02
N ASP A 39 -5.79 3.49 -1.69
CA ASP A 39 -4.77 4.35 -1.11
C ASP A 39 -5.39 5.30 -0.07
N ALA A 40 -4.55 5.77 0.85
CA ALA A 40 -4.85 6.77 1.85
C ALA A 40 -3.83 7.91 1.83
N ALA A 41 -4.30 9.12 1.53
CA ALA A 41 -3.50 10.34 1.54
C ALA A 41 -3.78 11.17 2.80
N ARG A 42 -2.72 11.58 3.51
CA ARG A 42 -2.85 12.44 4.69
C ARG A 42 -3.27 13.86 4.30
N CYS A 43 -4.19 14.44 5.06
CA CYS A 43 -4.51 15.86 5.00
C CYS A 43 -3.35 16.66 5.61
N ARG A 44 -2.76 17.63 4.89
CA ARG A 44 -1.60 18.40 5.38
C ARG A 44 -1.84 19.13 6.70
N ASP A 45 -2.97 19.84 6.79
CA ASP A 45 -3.24 20.74 7.92
C ASP A 45 -4.08 20.09 9.03
N TYR A 46 -4.45 18.81 8.88
CA TYR A 46 -5.44 18.16 9.73
C TYR A 46 -5.03 16.75 10.12
N ARG A 47 -5.57 16.27 11.24
CA ARG A 47 -5.46 14.86 11.66
C ARG A 47 -6.42 13.98 10.87
N CYS A 48 -6.39 14.08 9.54
CA CYS A 48 -7.21 13.25 8.68
C CYS A 48 -6.43 12.57 7.57
N PHE A 49 -7.03 11.51 7.05
CA PHE A 49 -6.65 10.91 5.78
C PHE A 49 -7.88 10.90 4.87
N ALA A 50 -7.66 11.18 3.60
CA ALA A 50 -8.58 10.90 2.52
C ALA A 50 -8.24 9.52 1.96
N VAL A 51 -9.27 8.69 1.81
CA VAL A 51 -9.19 7.32 1.33
C VAL A 51 -9.93 7.24 0.00
N ALA A 52 -9.34 6.59 -0.99
CA ALA A 52 -9.97 6.36 -2.28
C ALA A 52 -9.90 4.88 -2.67
N VAL A 53 -10.98 4.42 -3.29
CA VAL A 53 -11.07 3.12 -3.95
C VAL A 53 -11.34 3.40 -5.43
N ILE A 54 -10.41 2.99 -6.28
CA ILE A 54 -10.55 3.12 -7.72
C ILE A 54 -10.75 1.76 -8.37
N ASP A 55 -11.46 1.74 -9.49
CA ASP A 55 -11.59 0.56 -10.35
C ASP A 55 -10.48 0.47 -11.42
N HIS A 56 -10.60 -0.54 -12.27
CA HIS A 56 -9.68 -0.81 -13.38
C HIS A 56 -9.75 0.24 -14.51
N ILE A 57 -10.83 0.99 -14.65
CA ILE A 57 -10.98 2.11 -15.60
C ILE A 57 -10.62 3.48 -14.97
N HIS A 58 -9.97 3.47 -13.80
CA HIS A 58 -9.48 4.66 -13.09
C HIS A 58 -10.58 5.55 -12.52
N GLN A 59 -11.81 5.03 -12.38
CA GLN A 59 -12.90 5.76 -11.76
C GLN A 59 -12.90 5.54 -10.25
N CYS A 60 -13.16 6.62 -9.52
CA CYS A 60 -13.33 6.58 -8.07
C CYS A 60 -14.70 6.00 -7.75
N ILE A 61 -14.75 4.76 -7.26
CA ILE A 61 -16.00 4.10 -6.88
C ILE A 61 -16.52 4.64 -5.56
N THR A 62 -15.62 4.75 -4.58
CA THR A 62 -15.97 5.24 -3.25
C THR A 62 -14.76 5.92 -2.63
N SER A 63 -15.05 6.85 -1.72
CA SER A 63 -14.03 7.56 -0.96
C SER A 63 -14.54 7.89 0.43
N ALA A 64 -13.61 8.08 1.35
CA ALA A 64 -13.91 8.44 2.72
C ALA A 64 -12.88 9.41 3.28
N SER A 65 -13.31 10.22 4.25
CA SER A 65 -12.40 10.98 5.10
C SER A 65 -12.42 10.36 6.49
N ILE A 66 -11.24 10.12 7.05
CA ILE A 66 -11.10 9.54 8.38
C ILE A 66 -10.24 10.43 9.26
N ASN A 67 -10.70 10.63 10.49
CA ASN A 67 -9.94 11.38 11.49
C ASN A 67 -8.99 10.43 12.22
N THR A 68 -7.73 10.40 11.79
CA THR A 68 -6.67 9.62 12.42
C THR A 68 -5.31 10.22 12.12
N ILE A 69 -4.34 9.96 12.99
CA ILE A 69 -2.93 10.28 12.79
C ILE A 69 -2.11 9.06 12.34
N HIS A 70 -2.72 7.86 12.35
CA HIS A 70 -2.04 6.61 12.08
C HIS A 70 -2.28 6.17 10.65
N THR A 71 -1.23 6.21 9.82
CA THR A 71 -1.28 5.77 8.42
C THR A 71 -1.76 4.32 8.29
N GLU A 72 -1.30 3.44 9.17
CA GLU A 72 -1.71 2.03 9.18
C GLU A 72 -3.23 1.84 9.38
N THR A 73 -3.85 2.66 10.23
CA THR A 73 -5.31 2.67 10.40
C THR A 73 -5.98 3.13 9.12
N ALA A 74 -5.42 4.15 8.46
CA ALA A 74 -5.96 4.69 7.24
C ALA A 74 -5.91 3.71 6.07
N GLU A 75 -4.77 3.04 5.87
CA GLU A 75 -4.58 2.00 4.87
C GLU A 75 -5.50 0.80 5.12
N GLN A 76 -5.73 0.42 6.39
CA GLN A 76 -6.69 -0.63 6.71
C GLN A 76 -8.13 -0.22 6.41
N VAL A 77 -8.50 1.03 6.67
CA VAL A 77 -9.82 1.56 6.30
C VAL A 77 -9.98 1.55 4.77
N ALA A 78 -8.94 1.86 4.01
CA ALA A 78 -8.97 1.79 2.55
C ALA A 78 -9.34 0.39 2.03
N ILE A 79 -8.67 -0.63 2.56
CA ILE A 79 -8.99 -2.03 2.25
C ILE A 79 -10.41 -2.39 2.72
N ALA A 80 -10.81 -1.99 3.93
CA ALA A 80 -12.14 -2.25 4.47
C ALA A 80 -13.25 -1.61 3.63
N LEU A 81 -13.02 -0.38 3.17
CA LEU A 81 -13.96 0.38 2.36
C LEU A 81 -14.21 -0.30 1.02
N ALA A 82 -13.14 -0.80 0.38
CA ALA A 82 -13.25 -1.59 -0.84
C ALA A 82 -14.06 -2.88 -0.63
N ILE A 83 -13.78 -3.64 0.43
CA ILE A 83 -14.57 -4.85 0.77
C ILE A 83 -16.04 -4.52 1.07
N ALA A 84 -16.32 -3.35 1.63
CA ALA A 84 -17.68 -2.99 2.03
C ALA A 84 -18.56 -2.50 0.88
N HIS A 85 -17.96 -1.92 -0.18
CA HIS A 85 -18.70 -1.18 -1.22
C HIS A 85 -18.47 -1.69 -2.65
N THR A 86 -17.76 -2.81 -2.82
CA THR A 86 -17.48 -3.38 -4.14
C THR A 86 -17.65 -4.89 -4.08
N ASP A 87 -18.04 -5.52 -5.19
CA ASP A 87 -18.09 -6.99 -5.34
C ASP A 87 -16.76 -7.58 -5.85
N ALA A 88 -15.66 -6.88 -5.60
CA ALA A 88 -14.33 -7.23 -6.06
C ALA A 88 -13.89 -8.64 -5.67
N GLN A 89 -13.34 -9.37 -6.64
CA GLN A 89 -12.60 -10.61 -6.33
C GLN A 89 -11.18 -10.32 -5.82
N TYR A 90 -10.52 -9.25 -6.28
CA TYR A 90 -9.18 -8.88 -5.81
C TYR A 90 -9.07 -7.40 -5.46
N ILE A 91 -8.35 -7.15 -4.36
CA ILE A 91 -8.09 -5.80 -3.86
C ILE A 91 -6.58 -5.63 -3.80
N LEU A 92 -6.06 -4.67 -4.55
CA LEU A 92 -4.64 -4.32 -4.56
C LEU A 92 -4.40 -3.18 -3.58
N SER A 93 -3.42 -3.35 -2.71
CA SER A 93 -2.92 -2.29 -1.83
C SER A 93 -1.40 -2.33 -1.82
N ASP A 94 -0.78 -1.16 -1.75
CA ASP A 94 0.66 -1.04 -1.60
C ASP A 94 1.15 -1.03 -0.15
N SER A 95 0.24 -0.93 0.81
CA SER A 95 0.54 -1.09 2.22
C SER A 95 0.79 -2.56 2.58
N GLN A 96 2.08 -2.91 2.69
CA GLN A 96 2.47 -4.25 3.14
C GLN A 96 2.06 -4.53 4.59
N THR A 97 1.86 -3.49 5.39
CA THR A 97 1.46 -3.59 6.80
C THR A 97 -0.05 -3.87 6.90
N ALA A 98 -0.88 -3.10 6.19
CA ALA A 98 -2.33 -3.31 6.19
C ALA A 98 -2.69 -4.69 5.63
N VAL A 99 -2.12 -5.10 4.50
CA VAL A 99 -2.36 -6.44 3.93
C VAL A 99 -1.99 -7.56 4.92
N ARG A 100 -0.88 -7.41 5.65
CA ARG A 100 -0.46 -8.39 6.67
C ARG A 100 -1.45 -8.45 7.84
N ASN A 101 -1.91 -7.30 8.28
CA ASN A 101 -2.80 -7.20 9.41
C ASN A 101 -4.16 -7.81 9.12
N PHE A 102 -4.70 -7.58 7.92
CA PHE A 102 -5.88 -8.30 7.45
C PHE A 102 -5.64 -9.81 7.40
N ALA A 103 -4.50 -10.26 6.86
CA ALA A 103 -4.15 -11.69 6.82
C ALA A 103 -4.10 -12.34 8.21
N ASN A 104 -3.74 -11.56 9.24
CA ASN A 104 -3.64 -12.01 10.63
C ASN A 104 -4.91 -11.73 11.46
N GLY A 105 -5.98 -11.20 10.87
CA GLY A 105 -7.20 -10.80 11.59
C GLY A 105 -7.02 -9.64 12.57
N ARG A 106 -5.97 -8.83 12.42
CA ARG A 106 -5.64 -7.70 13.31
C ARG A 106 -6.11 -6.39 12.69
N LEU A 107 -7.37 -6.05 12.89
CA LEU A 107 -7.95 -4.83 12.33
C LEU A 107 -8.06 -3.72 13.37
N SER A 108 -7.84 -2.49 12.93
CA SER A 108 -8.19 -1.31 13.71
C SER A 108 -9.71 -1.27 13.96
N PRO A 109 -10.17 -0.73 15.10
CA PRO A 109 -11.60 -0.64 15.39
C PRO A 109 -12.40 0.11 14.31
N VAL A 110 -11.77 1.09 13.66
CA VAL A 110 -12.38 1.88 12.58
C VAL A 110 -12.57 1.02 11.33
N ALA A 111 -11.52 0.29 10.90
CA ALA A 111 -11.61 -0.60 9.74
C ALA A 111 -12.60 -1.74 9.98
N PHE A 112 -12.61 -2.33 11.19
CA PHE A 112 -13.59 -3.35 11.57
C PHE A 112 -15.02 -2.82 11.48
N ARG A 113 -15.27 -1.62 12.01
CA ARG A 113 -16.59 -0.98 11.91
C ARG A 113 -17.02 -0.77 10.46
N VAL A 114 -16.13 -0.32 9.59
CA VAL A 114 -16.43 -0.16 8.15
C VAL A 114 -16.81 -1.49 7.51
N LEU A 115 -16.13 -2.59 7.85
CA LEU A 115 -16.45 -3.93 7.33
C LEU A 115 -17.81 -4.45 7.80
N THR A 116 -18.17 -4.21 9.06
CA THR A 116 -19.38 -4.79 9.67
C THR A 116 -20.62 -3.91 9.52
N THR A 117 -20.45 -2.62 9.20
CA THR A 117 -21.59 -1.70 9.08
C THR A 117 -22.44 -2.09 7.88
N GLY A 118 -23.69 -2.47 8.12
CA GLY A 118 -24.66 -2.77 7.07
C GLY A 118 -24.52 -4.17 6.43
N LYS A 119 -23.61 -5.03 6.91
CA LYS A 119 -23.51 -6.43 6.45
C LYS A 119 -24.31 -7.37 7.33
N SER A 120 -25.12 -8.22 6.71
CA SER A 120 -25.70 -9.39 7.36
C SER A 120 -24.71 -10.57 7.31
N PRO A 121 -24.81 -11.57 8.21
CA PRO A 121 -23.93 -12.75 8.18
C PRO A 121 -23.99 -13.55 6.86
N SER A 122 -25.03 -13.36 6.06
CA SER A 122 -25.19 -13.95 4.73
C SER A 122 -24.45 -13.20 3.62
N ASP A 123 -23.97 -11.98 3.87
CA ASP A 123 -23.26 -11.14 2.89
C ASP A 123 -21.74 -11.41 2.90
N GLU A 124 -21.32 -12.66 3.15
CA GLU A 124 -19.92 -13.06 3.19
C GLU A 124 -19.28 -12.96 1.80
N GLN A 125 -18.63 -11.82 1.56
CA GLN A 125 -17.87 -11.60 0.35
C GLN A 125 -16.45 -12.18 0.47
N SER A 126 -16.08 -13.03 -0.48
CA SER A 126 -14.75 -13.63 -0.57
C SER A 126 -13.81 -12.82 -1.47
N ALA A 127 -13.29 -11.70 -0.98
CA ALA A 127 -12.29 -10.90 -1.68
C ALA A 127 -10.84 -11.31 -1.31
N SER A 128 -9.97 -11.44 -2.32
CA SER A 128 -8.55 -11.73 -2.16
C SER A 128 -7.72 -10.46 -2.15
N ILE A 129 -7.12 -10.13 -1.00
CA ILE A 129 -6.25 -8.96 -0.87
C ILE A 129 -4.83 -9.31 -1.32
N LEU A 130 -4.27 -8.52 -2.24
CA LEU A 130 -2.93 -8.70 -2.79
C LEU A 130 -2.07 -7.45 -2.57
N TRP A 131 -0.80 -7.68 -2.25
CA TRP A 131 0.17 -6.58 -2.09
C TRP A 131 0.86 -6.20 -3.41
N PHE A 132 0.71 -4.94 -3.80
CA PHE A 132 1.36 -4.30 -4.96
C PHE A 132 2.54 -3.42 -4.50
N PRO A 133 3.69 -3.40 -5.19
CA PRO A 133 4.82 -2.58 -4.75
C PRO A 133 4.67 -1.09 -5.13
N ALA A 134 4.52 -0.21 -4.13
CA ALA A 134 4.51 1.26 -4.29
C ALA A 134 5.70 1.79 -5.11
N GLN A 135 5.50 2.93 -5.82
CA GLN A 135 6.56 3.74 -6.45
C GLN A 135 7.50 2.94 -7.34
N THR A 136 6.96 1.96 -8.05
CA THR A 136 7.73 1.14 -8.98
C THR A 136 7.54 1.74 -10.37
N PRO A 137 8.58 2.30 -11.02
CA PRO A 137 8.49 2.70 -12.41
C PRO A 137 8.28 1.43 -13.23
N VAL A 138 7.06 1.23 -13.71
CA VAL A 138 6.75 0.26 -14.74
C VAL A 138 6.92 0.98 -16.08
N ASP A 139 7.37 0.26 -17.10
CA ASP A 139 7.57 0.81 -18.44
C ASP A 139 6.36 1.67 -18.86
N HIS A 140 6.61 2.78 -19.55
CA HIS A 140 5.62 3.85 -19.86
C HIS A 140 4.37 3.41 -20.63
N THR A 141 4.26 2.12 -20.98
CA THR A 141 3.16 1.53 -21.75
C THR A 141 1.97 1.12 -20.88
N GLU A 142 2.15 0.91 -19.57
CA GLU A 142 1.07 0.48 -18.66
C GLU A 142 0.85 1.51 -17.54
N VAL A 143 -0.42 1.86 -17.30
CA VAL A 143 -0.78 2.79 -16.22
C VAL A 143 -0.70 2.07 -14.88
N ASN A 144 0.08 2.63 -13.96
CA ASN A 144 0.14 2.12 -12.59
C ASN A 144 -1.10 2.59 -11.83
N LEU A 145 -2.09 1.70 -11.71
CA LEU A 145 -3.33 1.92 -10.97
C LEU A 145 -3.09 2.38 -9.52
N ASN A 146 -2.00 1.96 -8.88
CA ASN A 146 -1.67 2.39 -7.52
C ASN A 146 -1.33 3.89 -7.46
N GLU A 147 -0.61 4.42 -8.44
CA GLU A 147 -0.32 5.85 -8.51
C GLU A 147 -1.59 6.65 -8.84
N VAL A 148 -2.51 6.08 -9.64
CA VAL A 148 -3.81 6.70 -9.89
C VAL A 148 -4.61 6.79 -8.59
N ALA A 149 -4.68 5.71 -7.80
CA ALA A 149 -5.39 5.68 -6.53
C ALA A 149 -4.80 6.71 -5.55
N HIS A 150 -3.46 6.77 -5.49
CA HIS A 150 -2.73 7.78 -4.71
C HIS A 150 -3.14 9.20 -5.11
N ASN A 151 -3.14 9.49 -6.41
CA ASN A 151 -3.46 10.82 -6.93
C ASN A 151 -4.91 11.20 -6.64
N VAL A 152 -5.86 10.27 -6.77
CA VAL A 152 -7.27 10.48 -6.41
C VAL A 152 -7.39 10.78 -4.91
N ALA A 153 -6.78 9.96 -4.05
CA ALA A 153 -6.78 10.18 -2.61
C ALA A 153 -6.19 11.55 -2.25
N ARG A 154 -5.06 11.94 -2.87
CA ARG A 154 -4.46 13.27 -2.70
C ARG A 154 -5.40 14.39 -3.16
N GLY A 155 -6.07 14.24 -4.30
CA GLY A 155 -7.07 15.21 -4.78
C GLY A 155 -8.23 15.41 -3.79
N LEU A 156 -8.61 14.37 -3.05
CA LEU A 156 -9.67 14.41 -2.05
C LEU A 156 -9.26 15.09 -0.73
N THR A 157 -7.96 15.20 -0.44
CA THR A 157 -7.48 15.85 0.80
C THR A 157 -7.94 17.30 0.92
N PHE A 158 -8.01 18.04 -0.20
CA PHE A 158 -8.50 19.42 -0.22
C PHE A 158 -9.97 19.54 0.15
N ARG A 159 -10.79 18.54 -0.21
CA ARG A 159 -12.22 18.48 0.16
C ARG A 159 -12.41 18.05 1.60
N ALA A 160 -11.63 17.07 2.06
CA ALA A 160 -11.66 16.58 3.44
C ALA A 160 -11.26 17.66 4.45
N ALA A 161 -10.26 18.48 4.11
CA ALA A 161 -9.79 19.60 4.92
C ALA A 161 -10.91 20.60 5.29
N SER A 162 -11.84 20.88 4.38
CA SER A 162 -12.96 21.80 4.65
C SER A 162 -14.02 21.23 5.61
N ALA A 163 -14.06 19.92 5.82
CA ALA A 163 -15.06 19.27 6.67
C ALA A 163 -14.61 19.08 8.14
N VAL A 164 -13.34 19.38 8.46
CA VAL A 164 -12.77 19.18 9.81
C VAL A 164 -12.77 20.50 10.60
N ASP A 165 -13.41 20.46 11.77
CA ASP A 165 -13.51 21.57 12.71
C ASP A 165 -12.12 22.10 13.14
N THR A 166 -11.89 23.40 12.99
CA THR A 166 -10.58 24.07 12.96
C THR A 166 -9.94 24.31 14.33
N THR A 167 -10.43 23.68 15.39
CA THR A 167 -10.07 24.01 16.79
C THR A 167 -8.85 23.26 17.34
N ARG A 168 -8.21 22.35 16.59
CA ARG A 168 -6.99 21.63 17.03
C ARG A 168 -5.78 21.95 16.18
N LYS A 169 -5.00 22.95 16.60
CA LYS A 169 -3.64 23.21 16.11
C LYS A 169 -2.63 22.45 16.97
N ASP A 170 -2.30 21.22 16.57
CA ASP A 170 -1.16 20.50 17.11
C ASP A 170 -0.13 20.24 16.01
N ALA A 171 1.15 20.27 16.41
CA ALA A 171 2.35 20.29 15.58
C ALA A 171 2.30 19.44 14.30
N LEU A 172 2.62 20.10 13.18
CA LEU A 172 2.89 19.51 11.87
C LEU A 172 4.06 18.53 12.01
N VAL A 173 3.79 17.24 11.83
CA VAL A 173 4.84 16.22 11.73
C VAL A 173 5.17 16.08 10.25
N ASP A 174 6.43 16.29 9.89
CA ASP A 174 6.89 16.28 8.49
C ASP A 174 6.51 14.99 7.76
N GLU A 175 6.00 15.17 6.52
CA GLU A 175 5.46 14.14 5.61
C GLU A 175 6.47 13.02 5.26
N TRP A 176 7.76 13.21 5.53
CA TRP A 176 8.86 12.35 5.05
C TRP A 176 9.18 11.12 5.91
N GLU A 177 8.63 10.97 7.11
CA GLU A 177 9.02 9.83 7.98
C GLU A 177 8.27 8.51 7.73
N TRP A 178 7.20 8.50 6.93
CA TRP A 178 6.24 7.38 6.96
C TRP A 178 6.24 6.47 5.72
N GLY A 179 6.77 6.91 4.58
CA GLY A 179 6.75 6.12 3.32
C GLY A 179 7.66 4.88 3.30
N GLY A 180 8.45 4.65 4.35
CA GLY A 180 9.47 3.61 4.37
C GLY A 180 9.73 3.00 5.73
N ARG A 181 8.76 2.99 6.66
CA ARG A 181 8.99 2.43 8.00
C ARG A 181 9.36 0.95 7.85
N LEU A 182 10.65 0.64 8.03
CA LEU A 182 11.18 -0.71 8.08
C LEU A 182 10.64 -1.38 9.35
N THR A 183 9.45 -1.98 9.28
CA THR A 183 8.77 -2.53 10.46
C THR A 183 9.22 -3.95 10.80
N LYS A 184 9.92 -4.64 9.90
CA LYS A 184 10.45 -5.99 10.16
C LYS A 184 11.89 -5.93 10.61
N PHE A 185 12.23 -6.70 11.62
CA PHE A 185 13.61 -6.92 12.05
C PHE A 185 14.53 -7.27 10.87
N ASN A 186 14.13 -8.18 9.98
CA ASN A 186 14.94 -8.52 8.81
C ASN A 186 15.15 -7.32 7.87
N ASP A 187 14.12 -6.51 7.61
CA ASP A 187 14.23 -5.35 6.72
C ASP A 187 15.12 -4.27 7.36
N ILE A 188 14.97 -4.03 8.67
CA ILE A 188 15.87 -3.16 9.46
C ILE A 188 17.31 -3.65 9.39
N THR A 189 17.54 -4.95 9.63
CA THR A 189 18.88 -5.53 9.65
C THR A 189 19.51 -5.51 8.26
N GLN A 190 18.73 -5.77 7.20
CA GLN A 190 19.20 -5.71 5.81
C GLN A 190 19.51 -4.28 5.39
N HIS A 191 18.70 -3.31 5.82
CA HIS A 191 18.96 -1.88 5.60
C HIS A 191 20.31 -1.47 6.21
N TYR A 192 20.55 -1.78 7.49
CA TYR A 192 21.83 -1.46 8.15
C TYR A 192 23.00 -2.26 7.58
N LYS A 193 22.82 -3.55 7.24
CA LYS A 193 23.86 -4.37 6.59
C LYS A 193 24.25 -3.80 5.22
N SER A 194 23.28 -3.33 4.45
CA SER A 194 23.51 -2.76 3.12
C SER A 194 24.15 -1.38 3.20
N HIS A 195 23.76 -0.56 4.18
CA HIS A 195 24.40 0.73 4.46
C HIS A 195 25.85 0.60 4.94
N ARG A 196 26.16 -0.48 5.67
CA ARG A 196 27.51 -0.77 6.15
C ARG A 196 28.36 -1.61 5.18
N ARG A 197 27.91 -1.79 3.93
CA ARG A 197 28.73 -2.46 2.91
C ARG A 197 29.83 -1.51 2.44
N GLU A 198 31.05 -1.80 2.88
CA GLU A 198 32.26 -1.09 2.46
C GLU A 198 32.72 -1.53 1.05
N TYR A 199 32.42 -2.77 0.67
CA TYR A 199 32.78 -3.32 -0.63
C TYR A 199 31.56 -3.50 -1.54
N PRO A 200 31.68 -3.22 -2.85
CA PRO A 200 30.61 -3.44 -3.80
C PRO A 200 30.23 -4.92 -3.88
N PRO A 201 28.97 -5.24 -4.21
CA PRO A 201 28.56 -6.61 -4.42
C PRO A 201 29.41 -7.27 -5.52
N PRO A 202 29.68 -8.58 -5.42
CA PRO A 202 30.47 -9.30 -6.41
C PRO A 202 29.87 -9.13 -7.81
N HIS A 203 30.75 -8.91 -8.79
CA HIS A 203 30.38 -8.69 -10.18
C HIS A 203 29.50 -9.83 -10.71
N ALA A 204 28.46 -9.51 -11.49
CA ALA A 204 27.42 -10.47 -11.93
C ALA A 204 27.94 -11.68 -12.73
N LYS A 205 29.16 -11.59 -13.26
CA LYS A 205 29.85 -12.69 -13.97
C LYS A 205 30.65 -13.63 -13.05
N LEU A 206 30.72 -13.38 -11.75
CA LEU A 206 31.44 -14.23 -10.80
C LEU A 206 30.53 -15.34 -10.29
N SER A 207 31.04 -16.57 -10.30
CA SER A 207 30.37 -17.70 -9.65
C SER A 207 30.33 -17.49 -8.12
N ARG A 208 29.39 -18.17 -7.45
CA ARG A 208 29.23 -18.10 -5.99
C ARG A 208 30.54 -18.45 -5.26
N ALA A 209 31.32 -19.40 -5.77
CA ALA A 209 32.63 -19.76 -5.22
C ALA A 209 33.65 -18.60 -5.33
N GLN A 210 33.73 -17.96 -6.50
CA GLN A 210 34.64 -16.83 -6.74
C GLN A 210 34.25 -15.57 -5.95
N SER A 211 32.97 -15.40 -5.63
CA SER A 211 32.47 -14.25 -4.87
C SER A 211 32.88 -14.24 -3.39
N VAL A 212 33.25 -15.38 -2.81
CA VAL A 212 33.61 -15.53 -1.39
C VAL A 212 35.12 -15.33 -1.17
N GLN A 213 35.92 -15.39 -2.25
CA GLN A 213 37.38 -15.40 -2.20
C GLN A 213 38.03 -14.00 -2.19
N ARG A 214 37.22 -12.93 -2.27
CA ARG A 214 37.65 -11.55 -2.01
C ARG A 214 37.02 -11.06 -0.71
N ARG A 215 37.68 -11.32 0.40
CA ARG A 215 37.45 -10.68 1.69
C ARG A 215 38.75 -10.10 2.19
#